data_AF-A0A4Z0E7T3-F1
#
_entry.id   AF-A0A4Z0E7T3-F1
#
_cell.length_a   1.000
_cell.length_b   1.000
_cell.length_c   1.000
_cell.angle_alpha   90.00
_cell.angle_beta   90.00
_cell.angle_gamma   90.00
#
_symmetry.space_group_name_H-M   'P 1'
#
loop_
_entity.id
_entity.type
_entity.pdbx_description
1 polymer ?
#
loop_
_entity_poly.entity_id
_entity_poly.type
_entity_poly.pdbx_seq_one_letter_code
_entity_poly.pdbx_strand_id
1 'polypeptide(L)'
;MIDLPKLLIGIEIPWFQNAIENYWIVIVGVLALFFYGRHHFNTPNYALSGNIDAATRSLVADPSIAKISGLAPPIYTTTRSQYQRHMIRYVAILQLAFMTITFSPELAKSVFLLGGPAKAEPIHVPEAVRERAIWALFILTGLLTSFPAFREIDGFLLRTLHKSANVPTGVENTAQYLFEAKYKPSQPIGDDIFAGIRTHHFREVIAGREEGSLETCWFELRCIREVVKAYVLSSQNPLLQSVLQADIEEAANRVDDMRDHLFRYSKQQDRLLPEFVENIDGYLISHTDEPDLQDLLVQRRKFIAEVKALKLRFCRLCSLAVFAIEGNSENIDQSLKRLGFGVKVVEAPRWHWESILKVSLSAALATLIPSLVYGLYISITHMPVPGHLEVYVPANPLQVLIWVVMAAIIHTVAVIVALAVKRFYARRVPQRASSDKIDNIVCAIVCYISCLFFQLIFTIYVKAPPSVAFAWATLPAVTGYYVGKYVDKSKARRPISNLRSIKQSAITSFFALSASVVTEVTNFNIFAIEEVVRLFIVYSMAVGGLIGFFVGQAFQRTYSHSKWTEDLAVRPEIIESSGARIIEDFIVQRCDVDAVPQKNMPLSGGAGI
;
A
#
# COMPACT_ATOMS: atom_id res chain seq x y z
N MET A 1 24.85 34.62 14.23
CA MET A 1 24.68 33.81 13.01
C MET A 1 26.02 33.23 12.66
N ILE A 2 26.23 31.93 12.90
CA ILE A 2 27.48 31.25 12.62
C ILE A 2 27.47 30.89 11.13
N ASP A 3 28.48 31.37 10.41
CA ASP A 3 28.65 31.27 8.96
C ASP A 3 29.10 29.84 8.59
N LEU A 4 28.16 28.89 8.73
CA LEU A 4 28.34 27.45 8.50
C LEU A 4 28.95 27.07 7.12
N PRO A 5 28.82 27.86 6.03
CA PRO A 5 29.45 27.54 4.76
C PRO A 5 30.98 27.68 4.75
N LYS A 6 31.55 28.58 5.58
CA LYS A 6 32.99 28.85 5.57
C LYS A 6 33.84 27.78 6.26
N LEU A 7 33.23 26.93 7.08
CA LEU A 7 33.97 25.97 7.90
C LEU A 7 34.16 24.59 7.28
N LEU A 8 33.44 24.27 6.18
CA LEU A 8 33.47 22.91 5.60
C LEU A 8 34.29 22.78 4.32
N ILE A 9 34.46 23.84 3.50
CA ILE A 9 35.21 23.75 2.24
C ILE A 9 35.85 25.13 1.94
N GLY A 10 37.16 25.28 2.17
CA GLY A 10 37.93 26.49 1.86
C GLY A 10 38.21 26.71 0.38
N ILE A 11 37.26 26.34 -0.49
CA ILE A 11 37.32 26.57 -1.93
C ILE A 11 36.09 27.42 -2.26
N GLU A 12 36.31 28.71 -2.51
CA GLU A 12 35.30 29.57 -3.12
C GLU A 12 35.08 29.06 -4.54
N ILE A 13 34.03 28.25 -4.68
CA ILE A 13 33.56 27.78 -5.96
C ILE A 13 32.40 28.70 -6.35
N PRO A 14 32.60 29.73 -7.20
CA PRO A 14 31.59 30.76 -7.45
C PRO A 14 30.30 30.18 -8.04
N TRP A 15 30.41 29.08 -8.80
CA TRP A 15 29.24 28.38 -9.34
C TRP A 15 28.42 27.68 -8.25
N PHE A 16 29.04 27.21 -7.17
CA PHE A 16 28.36 26.54 -6.06
C PHE A 16 27.64 27.55 -5.16
N GLN A 17 28.27 28.70 -4.87
CA GLN A 17 27.60 29.81 -4.17
C GLN A 17 26.41 30.35 -4.97
N ASN A 18 26.60 30.59 -6.28
CA ASN A 18 25.52 31.04 -7.16
C ASN A 18 24.39 29.99 -7.31
N ALA A 19 24.72 28.69 -7.28
CA ALA A 19 23.72 27.63 -7.26
C ALA A 19 22.95 27.59 -5.93
N ILE A 20 23.64 27.73 -4.79
CA ILE A 20 22.97 27.80 -3.49
C ILE A 20 22.03 29.01 -3.44
N GLU A 21 22.51 30.21 -3.80
CA GLU A 21 21.72 31.44 -3.76
C GLU A 21 20.47 31.40 -4.64
N ASN A 22 20.53 30.74 -5.80
CA ASN A 22 19.40 30.66 -6.72
C ASN A 22 18.45 29.48 -6.47
N TYR A 23 18.94 28.36 -5.91
CA TYR A 23 18.17 27.11 -5.82
C TYR A 23 17.82 26.66 -4.40
N TRP A 24 18.31 27.32 -3.33
CA TRP A 24 17.96 26.94 -1.95
C TRP A 24 16.44 26.92 -1.70
N ILE A 25 15.70 27.85 -2.29
CA ILE A 25 14.24 27.95 -2.14
C ILE A 25 13.52 26.76 -2.77
N VAL A 26 14.11 26.10 -3.77
CA VAL A 26 13.55 24.88 -4.38
C VAL A 26 13.58 23.75 -3.36
N ILE A 27 14.70 23.59 -2.64
CA ILE A 27 14.82 22.58 -1.58
C ILE A 27 13.84 22.86 -0.44
N VAL A 28 13.76 24.11 0.02
CA VAL A 28 12.80 24.53 1.06
C VAL A 28 11.37 24.30 0.59
N GLY A 29 11.05 24.59 -0.66
CA GLY A 29 9.72 24.36 -1.23
C GLY A 29 9.32 22.89 -1.30
N VAL A 30 10.24 22.02 -1.71
CA VAL A 30 10.05 20.56 -1.71
C VAL A 30 9.75 20.05 -0.29
N LEU A 31 10.46 20.55 0.72
CA LEU A 31 10.23 20.21 2.13
C LEU A 31 8.91 20.76 2.64
N ALA A 32 8.58 22.02 2.34
CA ALA A 32 7.31 22.63 2.73
C ALA A 32 6.12 21.85 2.16
N LEU A 33 6.19 21.46 0.89
CA LEU A 33 5.17 20.63 0.24
C LEU A 33 5.07 19.22 0.83
N PHE A 34 6.18 18.65 1.33
CA PHE A 34 6.14 17.37 2.03
C PHE A 34 5.31 17.48 3.31
N PHE A 35 5.55 18.49 4.14
CA PHE A 35 4.79 18.68 5.39
C PHE A 35 3.34 19.09 5.13
N TYR A 36 3.12 20.04 4.20
CA TYR A 36 1.79 20.45 3.79
C TYR A 36 0.99 19.27 3.22
N GLY A 37 1.55 18.55 2.25
CA GLY A 37 0.85 17.43 1.61
C GLY A 37 0.56 16.29 2.59
N ARG A 38 1.48 16.01 3.53
CA ARG A 38 1.24 15.04 4.62
C ARG A 38 0.08 15.45 5.53
N HIS A 39 0.00 16.72 5.90
CA HIS A 39 -1.09 17.23 6.73
C HIS A 39 -2.41 17.23 5.96
N HIS A 40 -2.42 17.80 4.76
CA HIS A 40 -3.61 17.98 3.92
C HIS A 40 -4.24 16.65 3.50
N PHE A 41 -3.43 15.64 3.19
CA PHE A 41 -3.91 14.28 2.89
C PHE A 41 -4.71 13.66 4.06
N ASN A 42 -4.49 14.11 5.30
CA ASN A 42 -5.24 13.63 6.48
C ASN A 42 -6.49 14.46 6.81
N THR A 43 -6.78 15.54 6.10
CA THR A 43 -7.87 16.47 6.44
C THR A 43 -9.28 16.01 6.10
N PRO A 44 -9.53 15.21 5.04
CA PRO A 44 -10.89 14.76 4.74
C PRO A 44 -11.32 13.70 5.76
N ASN A 45 -12.28 14.04 6.63
CA ASN A 45 -12.84 13.06 7.56
C ASN A 45 -13.91 12.21 6.85
N TYR A 46 -13.88 10.91 7.09
CA TYR A 46 -14.77 9.94 6.44
C TYR A 46 -15.79 9.39 7.44
N ALA A 47 -17.04 9.29 6.99
CA ALA A 47 -18.08 8.58 7.73
C ALA A 47 -17.87 7.06 7.57
N LEU A 48 -17.98 6.34 8.68
CA LEU A 48 -18.01 4.87 8.69
C LEU A 48 -19.47 4.42 8.64
N SER A 49 -20.10 4.62 7.48
CA SER A 49 -21.53 4.34 7.28
C SER A 49 -21.82 2.93 6.76
N GLY A 50 -20.81 2.12 6.45
CA GLY A 50 -20.96 0.74 6.07
C GLY A 50 -21.43 0.55 4.64
N ASN A 51 -20.54 0.08 3.76
CA ASN A 51 -20.95 -0.84 2.71
C ASN A 51 -21.44 -2.14 3.39
N ILE A 52 -22.68 -2.15 3.88
CA ILE A 52 -23.33 -3.38 4.32
C ILE A 52 -23.58 -4.19 3.04
N ASP A 53 -22.82 -5.27 2.87
CA ASP A 53 -22.99 -6.24 1.79
C ASP A 53 -24.46 -6.68 1.69
N ALA A 54 -24.92 -7.04 0.49
CA ALA A 54 -26.31 -7.45 0.26
C ALA A 54 -26.75 -8.61 1.19
N ALA A 55 -25.81 -9.50 1.56
CA ALA A 55 -26.03 -10.61 2.50
C ALA A 55 -26.20 -10.16 3.97
N THR A 56 -25.60 -9.02 4.34
CA THR A 56 -25.69 -8.46 5.69
C THR A 56 -26.88 -7.51 5.83
N ARG A 57 -27.37 -6.92 4.72
CA ARG A 57 -28.61 -6.12 4.68
C ARG A 57 -29.85 -6.94 5.02
N SER A 58 -29.88 -8.23 4.70
CA SER A 58 -30.97 -9.11 5.13
C SER A 58 -30.92 -9.48 6.61
N LEU A 59 -29.79 -9.23 7.29
CA LEU A 59 -29.56 -9.60 8.70
C LEU A 59 -29.70 -8.42 9.67
N VAL A 60 -29.67 -7.17 9.19
CA VAL A 60 -29.74 -5.95 10.00
C VAL A 60 -31.01 -5.17 9.61
N ALA A 61 -32.02 -5.20 10.48
CA ALA A 61 -33.32 -4.56 10.23
C ALA A 61 -33.23 -3.03 10.17
N ASP A 62 -32.29 -2.42 10.91
CA ASP A 62 -32.02 -0.98 10.86
C ASP A 62 -30.52 -0.70 10.73
N PRO A 63 -30.04 -0.26 9.54
CA PRO A 63 -28.64 0.06 9.31
C PRO A 63 -28.15 1.27 10.13
N SER A 64 -29.06 2.10 10.67
CA SER A 64 -28.71 3.23 11.52
C SER A 64 -28.05 2.81 12.84
N ILE A 65 -28.44 1.64 13.38
CA ILE A 65 -27.92 1.11 14.64
C ILE A 65 -26.46 0.67 14.49
N ALA A 66 -26.08 0.19 13.30
CA ALA A 66 -24.72 -0.26 13.02
C ALA A 66 -23.75 0.90 12.69
N LYS A 67 -24.28 2.10 12.41
CA LYS A 67 -23.50 3.26 11.93
C LYS A 67 -22.72 3.91 13.08
N ILE A 68 -21.50 4.36 12.78
CA ILE A 68 -20.72 5.25 13.63
C ILE A 68 -21.01 6.69 13.18
N SER A 69 -21.35 7.56 14.13
CA SER A 69 -21.73 8.95 13.87
C SER A 69 -20.51 9.83 13.68
N GLY A 70 -19.42 9.55 14.41
CA GLY A 70 -18.15 10.24 14.31
C GLY A 70 -17.49 10.08 12.94
N LEU A 71 -16.91 11.17 12.44
CA LEU A 71 -16.07 11.14 11.24
C LEU A 71 -14.63 10.85 11.66
N ALA A 72 -14.00 9.89 11.00
CA ALA A 72 -12.63 9.49 11.29
C ALA A 72 -11.66 10.02 10.23
N PRO A 73 -10.46 10.49 10.62
CA PRO A 73 -9.44 10.89 9.66
C PRO A 73 -8.89 9.67 8.90
N PRO A 74 -8.39 9.86 7.66
CA PRO A 74 -7.98 8.76 6.78
C PRO A 74 -6.94 7.84 7.40
N ILE A 75 -6.00 8.40 8.17
CA ILE A 75 -4.92 7.66 8.84
C ILE A 75 -5.41 6.56 9.80
N TYR A 76 -6.64 6.65 10.31
CA TYR A 76 -7.22 5.63 11.20
C TYR A 76 -8.11 4.63 10.44
N THR A 77 -8.54 4.98 9.24
CA THR A 77 -9.54 4.19 8.48
C THR A 77 -8.94 3.14 7.54
N THR A 78 -7.61 3.10 7.44
CA THR A 78 -6.84 2.17 6.61
C THR A 78 -5.53 1.86 7.31
N THR A 79 -4.78 0.89 6.79
CA THR A 79 -3.45 0.55 7.31
C THR A 79 -2.47 1.70 7.15
N ARG A 80 -1.63 1.94 8.18
CA ARG A 80 -0.62 3.02 8.15
C ARG A 80 0.26 2.97 6.91
N SER A 81 0.58 1.76 6.47
CA SER A 81 1.48 1.53 5.35
C SER A 81 0.79 1.72 3.98
N GLN A 82 -0.54 1.57 3.86
CA GLN A 82 -1.30 2.01 2.68
C GLN A 82 -1.53 3.51 2.67
N TYR A 83 -1.88 4.09 3.82
CA TYR A 83 -2.01 5.52 4.02
C TYR A 83 -0.72 6.24 3.60
N GLN A 84 0.43 5.84 4.17
CA GLN A 84 1.73 6.45 3.85
C GLN A 84 2.08 6.33 2.38
N ARG A 85 1.78 5.20 1.72
CA ARG A 85 2.07 5.01 0.29
C ARG A 85 1.33 6.03 -0.58
N HIS A 86 0.04 6.21 -0.33
CA HIS A 86 -0.78 7.12 -1.13
C HIS A 86 -0.56 8.58 -0.76
N MET A 87 -0.26 8.85 0.51
CA MET A 87 0.22 10.16 0.97
C MET A 87 1.54 10.53 0.27
N ILE A 88 2.51 9.61 0.18
CA ILE A 88 3.78 9.87 -0.53
C ILE A 88 3.51 10.11 -2.03
N ARG A 89 2.58 9.38 -2.66
CA ARG A 89 2.19 9.64 -4.05
C ARG A 89 1.57 11.03 -4.21
N TYR A 90 0.69 11.42 -3.31
CA TYR A 90 0.10 12.77 -3.29
C TYR A 90 1.20 13.84 -3.20
N VAL A 91 2.11 13.71 -2.22
CA VAL A 91 3.25 14.61 -2.05
C VAL A 91 4.15 14.63 -3.30
N ALA A 92 4.43 13.48 -3.90
CA ALA A 92 5.26 13.39 -5.10
C ALA A 92 4.59 14.09 -6.31
N ILE A 93 3.27 14.01 -6.45
CA ILE A 93 2.52 14.73 -7.48
C ILE A 93 2.62 16.24 -7.24
N LEU A 94 2.47 16.70 -6.00
CA LEU A 94 2.65 18.12 -5.65
C LEU A 94 4.08 18.60 -5.93
N GLN A 95 5.10 17.82 -5.55
CA GLN A 95 6.50 18.14 -5.81
C GLN A 95 6.82 18.14 -7.31
N LEU A 96 6.26 17.21 -8.09
CA LEU A 96 6.41 17.19 -9.54
C LEU A 96 5.77 18.42 -10.19
N ALA A 97 4.56 18.79 -9.76
CA ALA A 97 3.91 20.02 -10.21
C ALA A 97 4.73 21.26 -9.84
N PHE A 98 5.27 21.31 -8.61
CA PHE A 98 6.15 22.37 -8.14
C PHE A 98 7.40 22.52 -9.00
N MET A 99 8.10 21.43 -9.27
CA MET A 99 9.28 21.44 -10.14
C MET A 99 8.90 21.88 -11.56
N THR A 100 7.78 21.38 -12.09
CA THR A 100 7.31 21.74 -13.43
C THR A 100 7.01 23.23 -13.54
N ILE A 101 6.29 23.83 -12.59
CA ILE A 101 5.97 25.27 -12.59
C ILE A 101 7.23 26.12 -12.38
N THR A 102 8.11 25.69 -11.47
CA THR A 102 9.34 26.43 -11.13
C THR A 102 10.30 26.50 -12.32
N PHE A 103 10.49 25.38 -13.04
CA PHE A 103 11.45 25.29 -14.13
C PHE A 103 10.86 25.55 -15.52
N SER A 104 9.53 25.55 -15.69
CA SER A 104 8.85 25.87 -16.96
C SER A 104 8.15 27.24 -16.92
N PRO A 105 8.78 28.29 -17.47
CA PRO A 105 8.19 29.64 -17.45
C PRO A 105 6.89 29.74 -18.27
N GLU A 106 6.76 28.96 -19.36
CA GLU A 106 5.54 28.92 -20.17
C GLU A 106 4.36 28.25 -19.45
N LEU A 107 4.65 27.26 -18.61
CA LEU A 107 3.62 26.58 -17.83
C LEU A 107 3.15 27.47 -16.67
N ALA A 108 4.07 28.25 -16.06
CA ALA A 108 3.71 29.26 -15.07
C ALA A 108 2.76 30.33 -15.64
N LYS A 109 3.01 30.85 -16.86
CA LYS A 109 2.09 31.76 -17.58
C LYS A 109 0.72 31.13 -17.82
N SER A 110 0.70 29.88 -18.25
CA SER A 110 -0.55 29.16 -18.56
C SER A 110 -1.41 28.92 -17.31
N VAL A 111 -0.81 28.57 -16.17
CA VAL A 111 -1.52 28.35 -14.90
C VAL A 111 -2.14 29.65 -14.37
N PHE A 112 -1.50 30.80 -14.57
CA PHE A 112 -2.06 32.10 -14.19
C PHE A 112 -3.35 32.41 -14.96
N LEU A 113 -3.35 32.17 -16.28
CA LEU A 113 -4.51 32.40 -17.15
C LEU A 113 -5.72 31.51 -16.80
N LEU A 114 -5.48 30.32 -16.25
CA LEU A 114 -6.52 29.40 -15.78
C LEU A 114 -7.15 29.80 -14.43
N GLY A 115 -6.40 30.52 -13.57
CA GLY A 115 -6.85 30.92 -12.24
C GLY A 115 -7.40 32.34 -12.11
N GLY A 116 -7.11 33.21 -13.09
CA GLY A 116 -7.52 34.62 -13.09
C GLY A 116 -8.87 34.88 -13.77
N PRO A 117 -9.54 36.01 -13.49
CA PRO A 117 -10.68 36.45 -14.27
C PRO A 117 -10.25 36.67 -15.74
N ALA A 118 -11.12 36.34 -16.69
CA ALA A 118 -10.86 36.32 -18.15
C ALA A 118 -10.39 37.66 -18.79
N LYS A 119 -10.15 38.70 -17.99
CA LYS A 119 -9.64 40.02 -18.40
C LYS A 119 -8.46 40.54 -17.55
N ALA A 120 -7.86 39.71 -16.69
CA ALA A 120 -6.64 40.11 -16.00
C ALA A 120 -5.46 40.07 -16.97
N GLU A 121 -4.78 41.20 -17.16
CA GLU A 121 -3.46 41.20 -17.81
C GLU A 121 -2.53 40.26 -17.04
N PRO A 122 -1.64 39.51 -17.72
CA PRO A 122 -0.71 38.61 -17.05
C PRO A 122 0.17 39.42 -16.12
N ILE A 123 -0.16 39.38 -14.82
CA ILE A 123 0.71 39.89 -13.76
C ILE A 123 2.05 39.17 -13.96
N HIS A 124 3.10 39.97 -14.09
CA HIS A 124 4.47 39.60 -14.42
C HIS A 124 4.83 38.20 -13.92
N VAL A 125 4.88 37.20 -14.81
CA VAL A 125 5.39 35.88 -14.44
C VAL A 125 6.86 36.05 -14.14
N PRO A 126 7.32 35.74 -12.91
CA PRO A 126 8.68 36.04 -12.53
C PRO A 126 9.70 35.34 -13.43
N GLU A 127 10.72 36.05 -13.89
CA GLU A 127 11.79 35.44 -14.70
C GLU A 127 12.72 34.60 -13.83
N ALA A 128 13.00 35.08 -12.61
CA ALA A 128 13.89 34.43 -11.66
C ALA A 128 13.28 33.11 -11.15
N VAL A 129 14.09 32.05 -11.12
CA VAL A 129 13.70 30.73 -10.57
C VAL A 129 13.20 30.85 -9.13
N ARG A 130 13.85 31.71 -8.34
CA ARG A 130 13.49 31.94 -6.94
C ARG A 130 12.06 32.44 -6.78
N GLU A 131 11.66 33.42 -7.57
CA GLU A 131 10.34 34.03 -7.52
C GLU A 131 9.28 33.07 -8.07
N ARG A 132 9.60 32.32 -9.14
CA ARG A 132 8.74 31.24 -9.63
C ARG A 132 8.52 30.13 -8.61
N ALA A 133 9.53 29.76 -7.84
CA ALA A 133 9.39 28.78 -6.77
C ALA A 133 8.45 29.29 -5.66
N ILE A 134 8.60 30.55 -5.23
CA ILE A 134 7.68 31.16 -4.25
C ILE A 134 6.24 31.17 -4.79
N TRP A 135 6.07 31.56 -6.05
CA TRP A 135 4.78 31.59 -6.71
C TRP A 135 4.15 30.19 -6.85
N ALA A 136 4.94 29.19 -7.24
CA ALA A 136 4.52 27.79 -7.32
C ALA A 136 4.10 27.25 -5.96
N LEU A 137 4.82 27.58 -4.88
CA LEU A 137 4.41 27.24 -3.52
C LEU A 137 3.06 27.87 -3.18
N PHE A 138 2.90 29.17 -3.44
CA PHE A 138 1.65 29.86 -3.16
C PHE A 138 0.46 29.23 -3.91
N ILE A 139 0.65 28.80 -5.16
CA ILE A 139 -0.38 28.07 -5.91
C ILE A 139 -0.71 26.74 -5.24
N LEU A 140 0.31 25.93 -4.97
CA LEU A 140 0.15 24.55 -4.54
C LEU A 140 -0.29 24.42 -3.06
N THR A 141 -0.03 25.42 -2.21
CA THR A 141 -0.46 25.38 -0.81
C THR A 141 -1.63 26.33 -0.51
N GLY A 142 -1.74 27.44 -1.23
CA GLY A 142 -2.75 28.50 -0.98
C GLY A 142 -3.90 28.52 -1.97
N LEU A 143 -3.63 28.51 -3.28
CA LEU A 143 -4.68 28.59 -4.31
C LEU A 143 -5.38 27.25 -4.54
N LEU A 144 -4.68 26.11 -4.39
CA LEU A 144 -5.28 24.76 -4.45
C LEU A 144 -6.46 24.58 -3.48
N THR A 145 -6.43 25.25 -2.33
CA THR A 145 -7.49 25.14 -1.30
C THR A 145 -8.57 26.21 -1.43
N SER A 146 -8.27 27.33 -2.10
CA SER A 146 -9.10 28.55 -2.07
C SER A 146 -9.87 28.82 -3.37
N PHE A 147 -9.38 28.36 -4.52
CA PHE A 147 -10.02 28.61 -5.83
C PHE A 147 -10.86 27.42 -6.28
N PRO A 148 -12.12 27.60 -6.77
CA PRO A 148 -13.03 26.50 -7.08
C PRO A 148 -12.45 25.45 -8.04
N ALA A 149 -11.88 25.87 -9.17
CA ALA A 149 -11.34 24.95 -10.17
C ALA A 149 -10.16 24.12 -9.64
N PHE A 150 -9.25 24.74 -8.89
CA PHE A 150 -8.12 24.05 -8.31
C PHE A 150 -8.51 23.15 -7.12
N ARG A 151 -9.49 23.58 -6.33
CA ARG A 151 -10.09 22.79 -5.25
C ARG A 151 -10.79 21.54 -5.77
N GLU A 152 -11.43 21.62 -6.94
CA GLU A 152 -12.02 20.46 -7.60
C GLU A 152 -10.96 19.44 -8.04
N ILE A 153 -9.85 19.92 -8.61
CA ILE A 153 -8.72 19.06 -9.03
C ILE A 153 -8.07 18.41 -7.80
N ASP A 154 -7.78 19.18 -6.76
CA ASP A 154 -7.20 18.66 -5.52
C ASP A 154 -8.16 17.67 -4.83
N GLY A 155 -9.45 18.02 -4.72
CA GLY A 155 -10.47 17.14 -4.19
C GLY A 155 -10.68 15.87 -5.03
N PHE A 156 -10.52 15.94 -6.35
CA PHE A 156 -10.51 14.77 -7.23
C PHE A 156 -9.29 13.89 -6.98
N LEU A 157 -8.10 14.50 -6.86
CA LEU A 157 -6.86 13.79 -6.60
C LEU A 157 -6.90 13.08 -5.24
N LEU A 158 -7.29 13.78 -4.18
CA LEU A 158 -7.47 13.22 -2.84
C LEU A 158 -8.48 12.08 -2.84
N ARG A 159 -9.69 12.27 -3.42
CA ARG A 159 -10.69 11.20 -3.51
C ARG A 159 -10.18 9.98 -4.26
N THR A 160 -9.45 10.18 -5.36
CA THR A 160 -8.90 9.10 -6.18
C THR A 160 -7.82 8.32 -5.41
N LEU A 161 -6.94 9.03 -4.71
CA LEU A 161 -5.87 8.42 -3.92
C LEU A 161 -6.40 7.75 -2.64
N HIS A 162 -7.39 8.34 -1.96
CA HIS A 162 -8.08 7.75 -0.81
C HIS A 162 -8.87 6.51 -1.21
N LYS A 163 -9.61 6.54 -2.32
CA LYS A 163 -10.26 5.35 -2.88
C LYS A 163 -9.25 4.26 -3.22
N SER A 164 -8.10 4.63 -3.77
CA SER A 164 -7.00 3.69 -4.05
C SER A 164 -6.32 3.15 -2.79
N ALA A 165 -6.35 3.92 -1.70
CA ALA A 165 -5.91 3.54 -0.37
C ALA A 165 -7.00 2.81 0.44
N ASN A 166 -8.15 2.48 -0.15
CA ASN A 166 -9.30 1.86 0.53
C ASN A 166 -9.75 2.61 1.80
N VAL A 167 -9.69 3.93 1.78
CA VAL A 167 -10.27 4.78 2.82
C VAL A 167 -11.76 4.95 2.53
N PRO A 168 -12.69 4.64 3.47
CA PRO A 168 -12.52 3.99 4.78
C PRO A 168 -12.80 2.47 4.77
N THR A 169 -12.82 1.85 3.59
CA THR A 169 -13.20 0.45 3.37
C THR A 169 -12.33 -0.57 4.11
N GLY A 170 -11.08 -0.26 4.45
CA GLY A 170 -10.21 -1.13 5.24
C GLY A 170 -10.77 -1.51 6.61
N VAL A 171 -11.21 -0.51 7.36
CA VAL A 171 -11.83 -0.70 8.68
C VAL A 171 -13.19 -1.38 8.55
N GLU A 172 -13.98 -1.04 7.53
CA GLU A 172 -15.29 -1.68 7.33
C GLU A 172 -15.16 -3.18 7.02
N ASN A 173 -14.22 -3.54 6.14
CA ASN A 173 -13.95 -4.92 5.78
C ASN A 173 -13.44 -5.73 6.98
N THR A 174 -12.54 -5.13 7.77
CA THR A 174 -12.00 -5.77 8.98
C THR A 174 -13.10 -5.97 10.02
N ALA A 175 -13.95 -4.97 10.24
CA ALA A 175 -15.08 -5.08 11.15
C ALA A 175 -16.09 -6.17 10.75
N GLN A 176 -16.39 -6.28 9.45
CA GLN A 176 -17.23 -7.37 8.95
C GLN A 176 -16.59 -8.73 9.22
N TYR A 177 -15.27 -8.83 9.08
CA TYR A 177 -14.54 -10.06 9.38
C TYR A 177 -14.55 -10.40 10.87
N LEU A 178 -14.38 -9.41 11.74
CA LEU A 178 -14.48 -9.57 13.20
C LEU A 178 -15.89 -10.01 13.63
N PHE A 179 -16.92 -9.48 12.98
CA PHE A 179 -18.31 -9.86 13.24
C PHE A 179 -18.58 -11.34 12.94
N GLU A 180 -17.95 -11.86 11.88
CA GLU A 180 -18.09 -13.25 11.43
C GLU A 180 -17.08 -14.21 12.09
N ALA A 181 -16.07 -13.68 12.79
CA ALA A 181 -15.05 -14.48 13.46
C ALA A 181 -15.56 -15.04 14.80
N LYS A 182 -14.99 -16.17 15.21
CA LYS A 182 -15.25 -16.74 16.54
C LYS A 182 -14.70 -15.79 17.60
N TYR A 183 -15.55 -15.41 18.55
CA TYR A 183 -15.16 -14.57 19.67
C TYR A 183 -15.04 -15.45 20.93
N LYS A 184 -13.95 -15.29 21.67
CA LYS A 184 -13.77 -15.89 22.99
C LYS A 184 -13.43 -14.80 24.00
N PRO A 185 -14.34 -14.44 24.92
CA PRO A 185 -14.04 -13.44 25.93
C PRO A 185 -12.92 -13.88 26.85
N SER A 186 -12.25 -12.92 27.47
CA SER A 186 -11.39 -13.24 28.61
C SER A 186 -12.25 -13.80 29.75
N GLN A 187 -11.72 -14.81 30.45
CA GLN A 187 -12.43 -15.47 31.54
C GLN A 187 -12.99 -14.49 32.60
N PRO A 188 -12.25 -13.48 33.11
CA PRO A 188 -12.80 -12.57 34.12
C PRO A 188 -13.99 -11.74 33.63
N ILE A 189 -13.96 -11.28 32.37
CA ILE A 189 -15.07 -10.50 31.79
C ILE A 189 -16.28 -11.41 31.55
N GLY A 190 -16.04 -12.62 31.05
CA GLY A 190 -17.08 -13.62 30.86
C GLY A 190 -17.77 -13.99 32.17
N ASP A 191 -17.00 -14.24 33.23
CA ASP A 191 -17.50 -14.63 34.55
C ASP A 191 -18.33 -13.51 35.21
N ASP A 192 -17.87 -12.26 35.15
CA ASP A 192 -18.59 -11.09 35.68
C ASP A 192 -19.94 -10.88 34.96
N ILE A 193 -19.90 -10.94 33.62
CA ILE A 193 -21.11 -10.82 32.80
C ILE A 193 -22.08 -11.98 33.07
N PHE A 194 -21.57 -13.20 33.23
CA PHE A 194 -22.36 -14.40 33.51
C PHE A 194 -23.00 -14.34 34.90
N ALA A 195 -22.29 -13.86 35.92
CA ALA A 195 -22.82 -13.70 37.28
C ALA A 195 -24.06 -12.78 37.34
N GLY A 196 -24.15 -11.80 36.43
CA GLY A 196 -25.29 -10.90 36.32
C GLY A 196 -26.55 -11.51 35.69
N ILE A 197 -26.48 -12.71 35.10
CA ILE A 197 -27.59 -13.33 34.37
C ILE A 197 -28.43 -14.18 35.32
N ARG A 198 -29.74 -13.89 35.39
CA ARG A 198 -30.65 -14.50 36.37
C ARG A 198 -31.69 -15.45 35.78
N THR A 199 -31.89 -15.45 34.47
CA THR A 199 -32.89 -16.27 33.78
C THR A 199 -32.33 -17.63 33.42
N HIS A 200 -33.18 -18.66 33.45
CA HIS A 200 -32.77 -20.07 33.38
C HIS A 200 -32.13 -20.38 32.03
N HIS A 201 -32.91 -20.30 30.94
CA HIS A 201 -32.44 -20.66 29.59
C HIS A 201 -31.22 -19.84 29.16
N PHE A 202 -31.15 -18.58 29.58
CA PHE A 202 -30.01 -17.73 29.27
C PHE A 202 -28.71 -18.23 29.91
N ARG A 203 -28.77 -18.74 31.15
CA ARG A 203 -27.62 -19.35 31.82
C ARG A 203 -27.27 -20.69 31.19
N GLU A 204 -28.27 -21.50 30.86
CA GLU A 204 -28.07 -22.82 30.24
C GLU A 204 -27.40 -22.71 28.87
N VAL A 205 -27.82 -21.75 28.04
CA VAL A 205 -27.20 -21.49 26.74
C VAL A 205 -25.74 -21.04 26.89
N ILE A 206 -25.45 -20.10 27.80
CA ILE A 206 -24.07 -19.63 27.98
C ILE A 206 -23.18 -20.72 28.58
N ALA A 207 -23.74 -21.60 29.42
CA ALA A 207 -23.05 -22.78 29.93
C ALA A 207 -22.83 -23.87 28.86
N GLY A 208 -23.39 -23.70 27.65
CA GLY A 208 -23.29 -24.65 26.55
C GLY A 208 -24.14 -25.92 26.74
N ARG A 209 -25.17 -25.85 27.58
CA ARG A 209 -26.11 -26.96 27.83
C ARG A 209 -27.36 -26.90 26.94
N GLU A 210 -27.69 -25.71 26.43
CA GLU A 210 -28.75 -25.46 25.45
C GLU A 210 -28.20 -24.63 24.28
N GLU A 211 -28.88 -24.65 23.13
CA GLU A 211 -28.57 -23.80 21.98
C GLU A 211 -29.54 -22.62 21.87
N GLY A 212 -29.01 -21.40 21.76
CA GLY A 212 -29.82 -20.19 21.63
C GLY A 212 -29.05 -19.02 21.00
N SER A 213 -29.39 -18.67 19.77
CA SER A 213 -28.65 -17.64 19.01
C SER A 213 -28.74 -16.24 19.61
N LEU A 214 -29.86 -15.87 20.24
CA LEU A 214 -30.03 -14.57 20.88
C LEU A 214 -29.13 -14.44 22.12
N GLU A 215 -29.16 -15.46 22.98
CA GLU A 215 -28.45 -15.51 24.24
C GLU A 215 -26.94 -15.46 24.01
N THR A 216 -26.44 -16.30 23.09
CA THR A 216 -25.03 -16.32 22.69
C THR A 216 -24.61 -14.96 22.12
N CYS A 217 -25.39 -14.40 21.18
CA CYS A 217 -25.01 -13.17 20.50
C CYS A 217 -25.02 -11.96 21.44
N TRP A 218 -25.97 -11.89 22.36
CA TRP A 218 -26.04 -10.83 23.37
C TRP A 218 -24.89 -10.94 24.39
N PHE A 219 -24.55 -12.17 24.83
CA PHE A 219 -23.43 -12.39 25.73
C PHE A 219 -22.10 -11.93 25.10
N GLU A 220 -21.87 -12.33 23.85
CA GLU A 220 -20.71 -11.86 23.08
C GLU A 220 -20.68 -10.34 22.94
N LEU A 221 -21.83 -9.71 22.60
CA LEU A 221 -21.94 -8.26 22.49
C LEU A 221 -21.55 -7.55 23.80
N ARG A 222 -22.04 -8.03 24.95
CA ARG A 222 -21.67 -7.45 26.26
C ARG A 222 -20.17 -7.58 26.54
N CYS A 223 -19.58 -8.74 26.24
CA CYS A 223 -18.15 -8.95 26.41
C CYS A 223 -17.33 -8.02 25.51
N ILE A 224 -17.70 -7.94 24.22
CA ILE A 224 -17.03 -7.06 23.25
C ILE A 224 -17.15 -5.59 23.70
N ARG A 225 -18.30 -5.16 24.20
CA ARG A 225 -18.50 -3.80 24.73
C ARG A 225 -17.47 -3.47 25.82
N GLU A 226 -17.34 -4.31 26.84
CA GLU A 226 -16.41 -4.04 27.95
C GLU A 226 -14.95 -4.01 27.47
N VAL A 227 -14.57 -4.96 26.63
CA VAL A 227 -13.22 -5.05 26.08
C VAL A 227 -12.88 -3.85 25.20
N VAL A 228 -13.78 -3.44 24.30
CA VAL A 228 -13.57 -2.28 23.40
C VAL A 228 -13.54 -0.98 24.20
N LYS A 229 -14.44 -0.81 25.18
CA LYS A 229 -14.46 0.36 26.06
C LYS A 229 -13.15 0.48 26.83
N ALA A 230 -12.69 -0.60 27.46
CA ALA A 230 -11.42 -0.62 28.18
C ALA A 230 -10.23 -0.34 27.24
N TYR A 231 -10.21 -0.96 26.05
CA TYR A 231 -9.15 -0.76 25.08
C TYR A 231 -9.03 0.70 24.62
N VAL A 232 -10.16 1.35 24.31
CA VAL A 232 -10.15 2.76 23.85
C VAL A 232 -9.83 3.73 24.99
N LEU A 233 -10.40 3.52 26.18
CA LEU A 233 -10.13 4.38 27.35
C LEU A 233 -8.67 4.23 27.85
N SER A 234 -8.06 3.05 27.70
CA SER A 234 -6.66 2.84 28.04
C SER A 234 -5.67 3.37 26.98
N SER A 235 -6.15 3.76 25.80
CA SER A 235 -5.31 4.26 24.71
C SER A 235 -4.66 5.60 25.07
N GLN A 236 -3.36 5.74 24.80
CA GLN A 236 -2.63 7.00 25.01
C GLN A 236 -2.90 8.04 23.90
N ASN A 237 -3.78 7.76 22.93
CA ASN A 237 -4.05 8.68 21.82
C ASN A 237 -5.29 9.56 22.13
N PRO A 238 -5.10 10.81 22.60
CA PRO A 238 -6.22 11.68 23.00
C PRO A 238 -7.12 12.07 21.83
N LEU A 239 -6.58 12.10 20.61
CA LEU A 239 -7.35 12.42 19.40
C LEU A 239 -8.26 11.25 19.02
N LEU A 240 -7.81 10.01 19.22
CA LEU A 240 -8.66 8.84 19.03
C LEU A 240 -9.78 8.81 20.07
N GLN A 241 -9.44 9.09 21.33
CA GLN A 241 -10.42 9.14 22.41
C GLN A 241 -11.50 10.19 22.14
N SER A 242 -11.12 11.42 21.78
CA SER A 242 -12.10 12.49 21.52
C SER A 242 -13.02 12.17 20.33
N VAL A 243 -12.52 11.47 19.31
CA VAL A 243 -13.32 11.06 18.14
C VAL A 243 -14.26 9.90 18.47
N LEU A 244 -13.81 8.92 19.27
CA LEU A 244 -14.57 7.67 19.50
C LEU A 244 -15.42 7.66 20.76
N GLN A 245 -15.12 8.49 21.76
CA GLN A 245 -15.75 8.41 23.08
C GLN A 245 -17.28 8.58 22.99
N ALA A 246 -17.75 9.59 22.25
CA ALA A 246 -19.19 9.82 22.08
C ALA A 246 -19.89 8.62 21.43
N ASP A 247 -19.28 8.00 20.42
CA ASP A 247 -19.84 6.81 19.75
C ASP A 247 -19.82 5.57 20.64
N ILE A 248 -18.80 5.41 21.48
CA ILE A 248 -18.70 4.29 22.44
C ILE A 248 -19.74 4.44 23.54
N GLU A 249 -19.89 5.64 24.09
CA GLU A 249 -20.88 5.93 25.13
C GLU A 249 -22.30 5.75 24.58
N GLU A 250 -22.60 6.28 23.39
CA GLU A 250 -23.90 6.08 22.74
C GLU A 250 -24.19 4.60 22.50
N ALA A 251 -23.24 3.85 21.94
CA ALA A 251 -23.40 2.41 21.69
C ALA A 251 -23.53 1.61 22.99
N ALA A 252 -22.77 1.95 24.04
CA ALA A 252 -22.84 1.30 25.34
C ALA A 252 -24.18 1.52 26.03
N ASN A 253 -24.69 2.76 26.00
CA ASN A 253 -26.01 3.10 26.53
C ASN A 253 -27.12 2.30 25.84
N ARG A 254 -27.06 2.15 24.50
CA ARG A 254 -28.02 1.30 23.77
C ARG A 254 -27.97 -0.18 24.20
N VAL A 255 -26.80 -0.71 24.54
CA VAL A 255 -26.67 -2.08 25.07
C VAL A 255 -27.30 -2.19 26.46
N ASP A 256 -27.13 -1.16 27.30
CA ASP A 256 -27.76 -1.12 28.64
C ASP A 256 -29.28 -0.98 28.55
N ASP A 257 -29.80 -0.14 27.65
CA ASP A 257 -31.24 -0.03 27.41
C ASP A 257 -31.83 -1.37 26.94
N MET A 258 -31.15 -2.03 26.00
CA MET A 258 -31.56 -3.33 25.46
C MET A 258 -31.55 -4.45 26.51
N ARG A 259 -30.67 -4.38 27.53
CA ARG A 259 -30.62 -5.35 28.63
C ARG A 259 -31.96 -5.45 29.34
N ASP A 260 -32.58 -4.32 29.65
CA ASP A 260 -33.82 -4.29 30.42
C ASP A 260 -34.99 -4.87 29.61
N HIS A 261 -35.01 -4.63 28.29
CA HIS A 261 -35.97 -5.25 27.37
C HIS A 261 -35.75 -6.76 27.23
N LEU A 262 -34.51 -7.20 27.08
CA LEU A 262 -34.15 -8.61 27.00
C LEU A 262 -34.43 -9.37 28.30
N PHE A 263 -34.34 -8.71 29.45
CA PHE A 263 -34.71 -9.31 30.73
C PHE A 263 -36.21 -9.59 30.84
N ARG A 264 -37.06 -8.70 30.30
CA ARG A 264 -38.51 -8.96 30.22
C ARG A 264 -38.83 -10.08 29.25
N TYR A 265 -38.19 -10.06 28.07
CA TYR A 265 -38.31 -11.12 27.08
C TYR A 265 -37.89 -12.49 27.65
N SER A 266 -36.73 -12.57 28.30
CA SER A 266 -36.23 -13.84 28.88
C SER A 266 -37.10 -14.36 30.02
N LYS A 267 -37.71 -13.48 30.84
CA LYS A 267 -38.73 -13.90 31.80
C LYS A 267 -39.99 -14.48 31.16
N GLN A 268 -40.40 -13.96 30.00
CA GLN A 268 -41.51 -14.50 29.24
C GLN A 268 -41.13 -15.84 28.60
N GLN A 269 -39.90 -15.95 28.08
CA GLN A 269 -39.33 -17.19 27.58
C GLN A 269 -39.31 -18.28 28.65
N ASP A 270 -38.76 -18.03 29.83
CA ASP A 270 -38.71 -18.98 30.96
C ASP A 270 -40.11 -19.42 31.45
N ARG A 271 -41.17 -18.66 31.15
CA ARG A 271 -42.55 -19.01 31.51
C ARG A 271 -43.23 -19.90 30.48
N LEU A 272 -42.90 -19.71 29.20
CA LEU A 272 -43.57 -20.36 28.08
C LEU A 272 -42.82 -21.61 27.61
N LEU A 273 -41.51 -21.67 27.79
CA LEU A 273 -40.70 -22.81 27.43
C LEU A 273 -40.69 -23.89 28.52
N PRO A 274 -40.57 -25.18 28.15
CA PRO A 274 -40.27 -26.25 29.09
C PRO A 274 -38.97 -26.01 29.85
N GLU A 275 -38.80 -26.66 31.01
CA GLU A 275 -37.60 -26.53 31.84
C GLU A 275 -36.29 -26.87 31.11
N PHE A 276 -36.34 -27.75 30.11
CA PHE A 276 -35.19 -28.09 29.27
C PHE A 276 -35.56 -28.03 27.79
N VAL A 277 -34.78 -27.27 27.01
CA VAL A 277 -34.93 -27.16 25.57
C VAL A 277 -33.56 -27.23 24.91
N GLU A 278 -33.27 -28.33 24.21
CA GLU A 278 -31.97 -28.54 23.55
C GLU A 278 -31.62 -27.40 22.57
N ASN A 279 -32.58 -26.95 21.77
CA ASN A 279 -32.43 -25.81 20.87
C ASN A 279 -33.65 -24.90 20.90
N ILE A 280 -33.50 -23.73 21.52
CA ILE A 280 -34.57 -22.74 21.71
C ILE A 280 -35.07 -22.22 20.37
N ASP A 281 -34.17 -21.93 19.44
CA ASP A 281 -34.53 -21.42 18.11
C ASP A 281 -35.35 -22.46 17.32
N GLY A 282 -34.93 -23.72 17.38
CA GLY A 282 -35.61 -24.85 16.76
C GLY A 282 -36.99 -25.09 17.37
N TYR A 283 -37.09 -25.04 18.70
CA TYR A 283 -38.35 -25.23 19.43
C TYR A 283 -39.39 -24.17 19.06
N LEU A 284 -39.00 -22.89 19.02
CA LEU A 284 -39.92 -21.80 18.66
C LEU A 284 -40.38 -21.88 17.20
N ILE A 285 -39.53 -22.41 16.31
CA ILE A 285 -39.89 -22.61 14.90
C ILE A 285 -40.84 -23.80 14.73
N SER A 286 -40.69 -24.86 15.53
CA SER A 286 -41.56 -26.03 15.43
C SER A 286 -42.94 -25.84 16.06
N HIS A 287 -43.12 -24.83 16.92
CA HIS A 287 -44.38 -24.52 17.61
C HIS A 287 -44.97 -23.17 17.19
N THR A 288 -44.88 -22.83 15.91
CA THR A 288 -45.43 -21.55 15.37
C THR A 288 -46.95 -21.50 15.33
N ASP A 289 -47.62 -22.63 15.56
CA ASP A 289 -49.07 -22.75 15.69
C ASP A 289 -49.61 -22.22 17.02
N GLU A 290 -48.76 -22.10 18.05
CA GLU A 290 -49.12 -21.49 19.32
C GLU A 290 -48.91 -19.96 19.27
N PRO A 291 -49.95 -19.13 19.50
CA PRO A 291 -49.87 -17.69 19.30
C PRO A 291 -48.85 -17.02 20.23
N ASP A 292 -48.77 -17.45 21.49
CA ASP A 292 -47.82 -16.90 22.47
C ASP A 292 -46.36 -17.21 22.09
N LEU A 293 -46.09 -18.40 21.52
CA LEU A 293 -44.75 -18.78 21.04
C LEU A 293 -44.40 -18.10 19.71
N GLN A 294 -45.39 -17.89 18.84
CA GLN A 294 -45.21 -17.10 17.62
C GLN A 294 -44.82 -15.65 17.95
N ASP A 295 -45.51 -15.02 18.90
CA ASP A 295 -45.18 -13.67 19.37
C ASP A 295 -43.78 -13.62 19.98
N LEU A 296 -43.41 -14.64 20.76
CA LEU A 296 -42.07 -14.77 21.33
C LEU A 296 -41.01 -14.89 20.22
N LEU A 297 -41.26 -15.67 19.17
CA LEU A 297 -40.38 -15.82 18.01
C LEU A 297 -40.21 -14.51 17.24
N VAL A 298 -41.29 -13.75 17.04
CA VAL A 298 -41.24 -12.43 16.38
C VAL A 298 -40.38 -11.46 17.18
N GLN A 299 -40.58 -11.38 18.50
CA GLN A 299 -39.76 -10.56 19.38
C GLN A 299 -38.29 -11.00 19.36
N ARG A 300 -38.04 -12.32 19.40
CA ARG A 300 -36.70 -12.91 19.34
C ARG A 300 -35.94 -12.48 18.09
N ARG A 301 -36.57 -12.58 16.91
CA ARG A 301 -35.97 -12.17 15.63
C ARG A 301 -35.63 -10.69 15.61
N LYS A 302 -36.50 -9.84 16.17
CA LYS A 302 -36.24 -8.41 16.31
C LYS A 302 -35.00 -8.15 17.19
N PHE A 303 -34.93 -8.77 18.37
CA PHE A 303 -33.77 -8.62 19.24
C PHE A 303 -32.47 -9.16 18.61
N ILE A 304 -32.52 -10.29 17.91
CA ILE A 304 -31.34 -10.83 17.20
C ILE A 304 -30.82 -9.81 16.18
N ALA A 305 -31.71 -9.16 15.41
CA ALA A 305 -31.32 -8.17 14.43
C ALA A 305 -30.67 -6.93 15.09
N GLU A 306 -31.24 -6.44 16.19
CA GLU A 306 -30.71 -5.30 16.95
C GLU A 306 -29.35 -5.62 17.61
N VAL A 307 -29.23 -6.78 18.26
CA VAL A 307 -27.98 -7.27 18.87
C VAL A 307 -26.88 -7.41 17.81
N LYS A 308 -27.19 -7.99 16.64
CA LYS A 308 -26.23 -8.12 15.53
C LYS A 308 -25.78 -6.76 15.01
N ALA A 309 -26.70 -5.80 14.88
CA ALA A 309 -26.37 -4.44 14.44
C ALA A 309 -25.41 -3.75 15.43
N LEU A 310 -25.68 -3.84 16.74
CA LEU A 310 -24.81 -3.31 17.78
C LEU A 310 -23.46 -4.04 17.83
N LYS A 311 -23.44 -5.37 17.68
CA LYS A 311 -22.19 -6.15 17.62
C LYS A 311 -21.32 -5.68 16.45
N LEU A 312 -21.91 -5.45 15.28
CA LEU A 312 -21.19 -4.91 14.13
C LEU A 312 -20.66 -3.49 14.40
N ARG A 313 -21.44 -2.61 15.07
CA ARG A 313 -20.97 -1.28 15.48
C ARG A 313 -19.74 -1.38 16.38
N PHE A 314 -19.75 -2.24 17.39
CA PHE A 314 -18.58 -2.46 18.25
C PHE A 314 -17.39 -3.09 17.51
N CYS A 315 -17.63 -3.98 16.54
CA CYS A 315 -16.56 -4.51 15.68
C CYS A 315 -15.92 -3.39 14.83
N ARG A 316 -16.70 -2.41 14.37
CA ARG A 316 -16.18 -1.21 13.65
C ARG A 316 -15.36 -0.32 14.57
N LEU A 317 -15.85 -0.05 15.78
CA LEU A 317 -15.12 0.72 16.80
C LEU A 317 -13.79 0.04 17.17
N CYS A 318 -13.83 -1.28 17.36
CA CYS A 318 -12.66 -2.12 17.60
C CYS A 318 -11.64 -2.01 16.45
N SER A 319 -12.09 -2.23 15.21
CA SER A 319 -11.21 -2.17 14.05
C SER A 319 -10.60 -0.77 13.86
N LEU A 320 -11.37 0.30 14.09
CA LEU A 320 -10.85 1.67 14.00
C LEU A 320 -9.80 1.93 15.08
N ALA A 321 -10.07 1.51 16.32
CA ALA A 321 -9.13 1.68 17.43
C ALA A 321 -7.81 0.93 17.19
N VAL A 322 -7.88 -0.32 16.74
CA VAL A 322 -6.70 -1.12 16.44
C VAL A 322 -5.89 -0.52 15.30
N PHE A 323 -6.52 -0.05 14.22
CA PHE A 323 -5.81 0.58 13.10
C PHE A 323 -5.21 1.94 13.47
N ALA A 324 -5.85 2.67 14.38
CA ALA A 324 -5.32 3.93 14.89
C ALA A 324 -4.07 3.73 15.76
N ILE A 325 -4.08 2.72 16.62
CA ILE A 325 -3.02 2.46 17.61
C ILE A 325 -1.86 1.71 16.97
N GLU A 326 -2.14 0.64 16.23
CA GLU A 326 -1.13 -0.30 15.74
C GLU A 326 -0.63 0.05 14.34
N GLY A 327 0.69 -0.03 14.15
CA GLY A 327 1.34 0.27 12.86
C GLY A 327 1.62 -0.94 11.98
N ASN A 328 1.76 -2.13 12.58
CA ASN A 328 2.26 -3.34 11.93
C ASN A 328 1.22 -4.46 11.98
N SER A 329 1.20 -5.33 10.97
CA SER A 329 0.30 -6.49 10.87
C SER A 329 0.36 -7.41 12.08
N GLU A 330 1.57 -7.72 12.56
CA GLU A 330 1.79 -8.58 13.73
C GLU A 330 1.20 -7.98 15.01
N ASN A 331 1.30 -6.67 15.18
CA ASN A 331 0.70 -5.99 16.32
C ASN A 331 -0.83 -5.94 16.19
N ILE A 332 -1.36 -5.72 15.00
CA ILE A 332 -2.80 -5.78 14.72
C ILE A 332 -3.33 -7.18 15.05
N ASP A 333 -2.64 -8.24 14.59
CA ASP A 333 -2.95 -9.64 14.89
C ASP A 333 -2.97 -9.89 16.41
N GLN A 334 -1.90 -9.50 17.11
CA GLN A 334 -1.79 -9.66 18.55
C GLN A 334 -2.87 -8.87 19.29
N SER A 335 -3.14 -7.63 18.89
CA SER A 335 -4.16 -6.79 19.53
C SER A 335 -5.55 -7.37 19.32
N LEU A 336 -5.91 -7.83 18.12
CA LEU A 336 -7.20 -8.48 17.88
C LEU A 336 -7.35 -9.80 18.67
N LYS A 337 -6.29 -10.61 18.77
CA LYS A 337 -6.28 -11.82 19.61
C LYS A 337 -6.41 -11.51 21.09
N ARG A 338 -5.73 -10.46 21.59
CA ARG A 338 -5.87 -9.97 22.97
C ARG A 338 -7.28 -9.50 23.28
N LEU A 339 -7.98 -8.95 22.30
CA LEU A 339 -9.38 -8.55 22.42
C LEU A 339 -10.36 -9.75 22.35
N GLY A 340 -9.87 -10.96 22.07
CA GLY A 340 -10.66 -12.20 22.07
C GLY A 340 -11.10 -12.71 20.70
N PHE A 341 -10.65 -12.09 19.60
CA PHE A 341 -11.04 -12.50 18.25
C PHE A 341 -10.13 -13.60 17.70
N GLY A 342 -10.73 -14.70 17.21
CA GLY A 342 -10.06 -15.82 16.54
C GLY A 342 -9.67 -15.50 15.09
N VAL A 343 -8.82 -14.49 14.93
CA VAL A 343 -8.39 -13.99 13.61
C VAL A 343 -6.87 -14.04 13.51
N LYS A 344 -6.37 -14.40 12.33
CA LYS A 344 -4.96 -14.29 11.98
C LYS A 344 -4.77 -13.22 10.90
N VAL A 345 -3.99 -12.19 11.21
CA VAL A 345 -3.64 -11.11 10.28
C VAL A 345 -2.20 -11.28 9.83
N VAL A 346 -1.99 -11.46 8.52
CA VAL A 346 -0.65 -11.59 7.91
C VAL A 346 -0.46 -10.52 6.85
N GLU A 347 0.72 -9.90 6.79
CA GLU A 347 1.04 -8.94 5.72
C GLU A 347 1.24 -9.66 4.39
N ALA A 348 0.56 -9.20 3.35
CA ALA A 348 0.80 -9.66 1.99
C ALA A 348 2.16 -9.12 1.51
N PRO A 349 3.14 -9.96 1.17
CA PRO A 349 4.49 -9.48 0.85
C PRO A 349 4.51 -8.62 -0.42
N ARG A 350 4.92 -7.36 -0.23
CA ARG A 350 4.80 -6.29 -1.23
C ARG A 350 5.91 -6.28 -2.25
N TRP A 351 7.13 -6.61 -1.86
CA TRP A 351 8.30 -6.62 -2.73
C TRP A 351 9.28 -7.69 -2.28
N HIS A 352 9.85 -8.43 -3.22
CA HIS A 352 10.92 -9.36 -2.91
C HIS A 352 12.23 -8.59 -2.88
N TRP A 353 12.45 -7.80 -1.82
CA TRP A 353 13.63 -6.96 -1.67
C TRP A 353 14.93 -7.73 -1.82
N GLU A 354 14.97 -8.98 -1.35
CA GLU A 354 16.11 -9.87 -1.57
C GLU A 354 16.38 -10.13 -3.06
N SER A 355 15.32 -10.40 -3.86
CA SER A 355 15.46 -10.59 -5.31
C SER A 355 15.85 -9.30 -6.01
N ILE A 356 15.27 -8.17 -5.61
CA ILE A 356 15.56 -6.84 -6.17
C ILE A 356 17.02 -6.46 -5.88
N LEU A 357 17.48 -6.64 -4.64
CA LEU A 357 18.85 -6.31 -4.22
C LEU A 357 19.88 -7.22 -4.89
N LYS A 358 19.63 -8.54 -4.97
CA LYS A 358 20.50 -9.47 -5.69
C LYS A 358 20.59 -9.15 -7.18
N VAL A 359 19.49 -8.75 -7.80
CA VAL A 359 19.49 -8.29 -9.21
C VAL A 359 20.26 -6.98 -9.36
N SER A 360 20.05 -6.01 -8.47
CA SER A 360 20.77 -4.74 -8.47
C SER A 360 22.29 -4.95 -8.37
N LEU A 361 22.73 -5.77 -7.41
CA LEU A 361 24.13 -6.15 -7.23
C LEU A 361 24.68 -6.93 -8.43
N SER A 362 23.88 -7.84 -9.01
CA SER A 362 24.28 -8.60 -10.20
C SER A 362 24.48 -7.70 -11.41
N ALA A 363 23.59 -6.74 -11.64
CA ALA A 363 23.73 -5.75 -12.70
C ALA A 363 24.95 -4.86 -12.46
N ALA A 364 25.17 -4.42 -11.21
CA ALA A 364 26.34 -3.64 -10.84
C ALA A 364 27.65 -4.38 -11.14
N LEU A 365 27.76 -5.64 -10.72
CA LEU A 365 28.95 -6.47 -10.96
C LEU A 365 29.16 -6.79 -12.45
N ALA A 366 28.07 -7.09 -13.17
CA ALA A 366 28.10 -7.38 -14.60
C ALA A 366 28.56 -6.17 -15.44
N THR A 367 28.32 -4.95 -14.95
CA THR A 367 28.86 -3.73 -15.55
C THR A 367 30.27 -3.44 -15.06
N LEU A 368 30.52 -3.52 -13.75
CA LEU A 368 31.78 -3.11 -13.13
C LEU A 368 32.99 -3.86 -13.70
N ILE A 369 32.91 -5.19 -13.76
CA ILE A 369 34.06 -6.01 -14.15
C ILE A 369 34.48 -5.72 -15.60
N PRO A 370 33.59 -5.78 -16.62
CA PRO A 370 33.99 -5.43 -17.97
C PRO A 370 34.37 -3.95 -18.13
N SER A 371 33.70 -3.02 -17.45
CA SER A 371 34.04 -1.59 -17.53
C SER A 371 35.44 -1.31 -17.00
N LEU A 372 35.86 -1.97 -15.91
CA LEU A 372 37.22 -1.86 -15.40
C LEU A 372 38.26 -2.43 -16.37
N VAL A 373 38.00 -3.62 -16.93
CA VAL A 373 38.91 -4.25 -17.92
C VAL A 373 39.06 -3.37 -19.16
N TYR A 374 37.95 -2.85 -19.66
CA TYR A 374 37.92 -1.97 -20.84
C TYR A 374 38.66 -0.64 -20.58
N GLY A 375 38.37 0.02 -19.46
CA GLY A 375 39.06 1.26 -19.08
C GLY A 375 40.56 1.06 -18.85
N LEU A 376 40.95 -0.05 -18.21
CA LEU A 376 42.35 -0.42 -18.03
C LEU A 376 43.04 -0.66 -19.38
N TYR A 377 42.39 -1.37 -20.30
CA TYR A 377 42.92 -1.61 -21.64
C TYR A 377 43.19 -0.30 -22.37
N ILE A 378 42.20 0.61 -22.45
CA ILE A 378 42.37 1.93 -23.08
C ILE A 378 43.53 2.71 -22.44
N SER A 379 43.61 2.69 -21.11
CA SER A 379 44.65 3.40 -20.37
C SER A 379 46.05 2.84 -20.63
N ILE A 380 46.19 1.51 -20.77
CA ILE A 380 47.49 0.87 -21.04
C ILE A 380 47.92 1.08 -22.49
N THR A 381 46.98 1.01 -23.44
CA THR A 381 47.28 1.13 -24.86
C THR A 381 47.38 2.58 -25.34
N HIS A 382 47.14 3.56 -24.45
CA HIS A 382 47.09 4.99 -24.78
C HIS A 382 46.21 5.29 -26.01
N MET A 383 45.09 4.58 -26.14
CA MET A 383 44.24 4.69 -27.32
C MET A 383 43.50 6.05 -27.26
N PRO A 384 43.61 6.90 -28.29
CA PRO A 384 42.98 8.22 -28.28
C PRO A 384 41.46 8.06 -28.30
N VAL A 385 40.77 8.56 -27.28
CA VAL A 385 39.31 8.62 -27.23
C VAL A 385 38.89 9.97 -27.81
N PRO A 386 38.15 10.01 -28.95
CA PRO A 386 37.60 11.25 -29.45
C PRO A 386 36.77 11.98 -28.39
N GLY A 387 36.88 13.31 -28.32
CA GLY A 387 36.18 14.10 -27.30
C GLY A 387 34.66 13.93 -27.27
N HIS A 388 34.04 13.56 -28.41
CA HIS A 388 32.61 13.24 -28.46
C HIS A 388 32.27 11.86 -27.87
N LEU A 389 33.25 10.96 -27.74
CA LEU A 389 33.12 9.61 -27.18
C LEU A 389 33.51 9.52 -25.69
N GLU A 390 34.18 10.54 -25.14
CA GLU A 390 34.58 10.57 -23.72
C GLU A 390 33.38 10.43 -22.76
N VAL A 391 32.18 10.77 -23.23
CA VAL A 391 30.93 10.63 -22.48
C VAL A 391 30.39 9.19 -22.48
N TYR A 392 30.65 8.42 -23.53
CA TYR A 392 30.12 7.07 -23.74
C TYR A 392 31.10 5.97 -23.32
N VAL A 393 32.38 6.27 -23.35
CA VAL A 393 33.46 5.33 -23.07
C VAL A 393 33.88 5.53 -21.62
N PRO A 394 33.77 4.52 -20.73
CA PRO A 394 34.25 4.63 -19.36
C PRO A 394 35.79 4.57 -19.34
N ALA A 395 36.43 5.69 -19.66
CA ALA A 395 37.87 5.84 -19.78
C ALA A 395 38.56 6.08 -18.42
N ASN A 396 37.80 6.50 -17.40
CA ASN A 396 38.34 6.72 -16.05
C ASN A 396 37.49 6.02 -14.95
N PRO A 397 38.05 5.81 -13.75
CA PRO A 397 37.36 5.10 -12.65
C PRO A 397 36.04 5.75 -12.23
N LEU A 398 35.94 7.09 -12.31
CA LEU A 398 34.72 7.81 -11.96
C LEU A 398 33.59 7.49 -12.95
N GLN A 399 33.89 7.45 -14.26
CA GLN A 399 32.93 7.07 -15.29
C GLN A 399 32.51 5.61 -15.14
N VAL A 400 33.44 4.70 -14.85
CA VAL A 400 33.10 3.31 -14.54
C VAL A 400 32.09 3.23 -13.40
N LEU A 401 32.33 3.97 -12.30
CA LEU A 401 31.41 4.01 -11.16
C LEU A 401 30.04 4.57 -11.55
N ILE A 402 29.99 5.66 -12.32
CA ILE A 402 28.74 6.26 -12.80
C ILE A 402 27.93 5.25 -13.61
N TRP A 403 28.56 4.54 -14.55
CA TRP A 403 27.91 3.52 -15.39
C TRP A 403 27.39 2.35 -14.57
N VAL A 404 28.14 1.89 -13.57
CA VAL A 404 27.74 0.82 -12.65
C VAL A 404 26.51 1.22 -11.84
N VAL A 405 26.51 2.43 -11.27
CA VAL A 405 25.38 2.96 -10.51
C VAL A 405 24.15 3.12 -11.40
N MET A 406 24.32 3.68 -12.60
CA MET A 406 23.24 3.85 -13.57
C MET A 406 22.63 2.51 -14.01
N ALA A 407 23.47 1.53 -14.36
CA ALA A 407 23.01 0.18 -14.73
C ALA A 407 22.25 -0.47 -13.56
N ALA A 408 22.78 -0.37 -12.34
CA ALA A 408 22.13 -0.89 -11.15
C ALA A 408 20.75 -0.25 -10.94
N ILE A 409 20.65 1.09 -11.00
CA ILE A 409 19.38 1.82 -10.83
C ILE A 409 18.37 1.40 -11.91
N ILE A 410 18.75 1.48 -13.18
CA ILE A 410 17.83 1.26 -14.31
C ILE A 410 17.31 -0.18 -14.33
N HIS A 411 18.17 -1.18 -14.13
CA HIS A 411 17.74 -2.57 -14.08
C HIS A 411 16.95 -2.90 -12.81
N THR A 412 17.23 -2.23 -11.68
CA THR A 412 16.43 -2.32 -10.46
C THR A 412 15.00 -1.79 -10.70
N VAL A 413 14.88 -0.61 -11.31
CA VAL A 413 13.60 -0.01 -11.68
C VAL A 413 12.83 -0.94 -12.62
N ALA A 414 13.49 -1.51 -13.64
CA ALA A 414 12.87 -2.45 -14.56
C ALA A 414 12.28 -3.68 -13.85
N VAL A 415 12.99 -4.26 -12.87
CA VAL A 415 12.47 -5.40 -12.09
C VAL A 415 11.28 -4.99 -11.24
N ILE A 416 11.35 -3.85 -10.54
CA ILE A 416 10.25 -3.33 -9.72
C ILE A 416 9.01 -3.11 -10.58
N VAL A 417 9.16 -2.44 -11.73
CA VAL A 417 8.07 -2.15 -12.66
C VAL A 417 7.47 -3.44 -13.22
N ALA A 418 8.29 -4.40 -13.68
CA ALA A 418 7.80 -5.67 -14.20
C ALA A 418 7.02 -6.48 -13.13
N LEU A 419 7.52 -6.50 -11.89
CA LEU A 419 6.80 -7.12 -10.76
C LEU A 419 5.48 -6.40 -10.47
N ALA A 420 5.45 -5.07 -10.52
CA ALA A 420 4.24 -4.28 -10.32
C ALA A 420 3.18 -4.59 -11.37
N VAL A 421 3.57 -4.61 -12.65
CA VAL A 421 2.69 -4.96 -13.78
C VAL A 421 2.14 -6.38 -13.61
N LYS A 422 3.00 -7.36 -13.33
CA LYS A 422 2.57 -8.75 -13.15
C LYS A 422 1.61 -8.95 -11.98
N ARG A 423 1.79 -8.21 -10.89
CA ARG A 423 0.87 -8.22 -9.73
C ARG A 423 -0.46 -7.55 -10.06
N PHE A 424 -0.42 -6.45 -10.80
CA PHE A 424 -1.63 -5.75 -11.25
C PHE A 424 -2.54 -6.66 -12.08
N TYR A 425 -1.98 -7.37 -13.08
CA TYR A 425 -2.73 -8.32 -13.89
C TYR A 425 -3.21 -9.52 -13.09
N ALA A 426 -2.38 -10.05 -12.18
CA ALA A 426 -2.77 -11.16 -11.31
C ALA A 426 -3.97 -10.85 -10.39
N ARG A 427 -4.16 -9.58 -10.00
CA ARG A 427 -5.28 -9.15 -9.14
C ARG A 427 -6.58 -8.89 -9.89
N ARG A 428 -6.52 -8.55 -11.18
CA ARG A 428 -7.69 -8.10 -11.96
C ARG A 428 -8.25 -9.14 -12.93
N VAL A 429 -7.44 -10.08 -13.38
CA VAL A 429 -7.85 -11.06 -14.39
C VAL A 429 -8.05 -12.42 -13.71
N PRO A 430 -9.27 -12.97 -13.64
CA PRO A 430 -9.47 -14.34 -13.19
C PRO A 430 -8.62 -15.27 -14.06
N GLN A 431 -7.85 -16.16 -13.42
CA GLN A 431 -6.72 -16.93 -13.98
C GLN A 431 -7.02 -17.79 -15.23
N ARG A 432 -8.25 -17.81 -15.76
CA ARG A 432 -8.66 -18.73 -16.82
C ARG A 432 -8.44 -18.24 -18.25
N ALA A 433 -8.00 -16.99 -18.50
CA ALA A 433 -7.88 -16.52 -19.90
C ALA A 433 -6.81 -15.45 -20.21
N SER A 434 -5.84 -15.15 -19.32
CA SER A 434 -4.77 -14.22 -19.70
C SER A 434 -3.81 -14.90 -20.68
N SER A 435 -3.76 -14.42 -21.92
CA SER A 435 -2.68 -14.77 -22.85
C SER A 435 -1.34 -14.33 -22.26
N ASP A 436 -0.58 -15.26 -21.66
CA ASP A 436 0.74 -15.03 -21.03
C ASP A 436 1.70 -14.18 -21.90
N LYS A 437 1.49 -14.17 -23.22
CA LYS A 437 2.30 -13.40 -24.17
C LYS A 437 2.06 -11.90 -24.08
N ILE A 438 0.82 -11.44 -23.84
CA ILE A 438 0.47 -10.01 -23.85
C ILE A 438 1.06 -9.33 -22.60
N ASP A 439 0.90 -9.93 -21.43
CA ASP A 439 1.38 -9.35 -20.16
C ASP A 439 2.88 -9.12 -20.13
N ASN A 440 3.66 -10.02 -20.74
CA ASN A 440 5.12 -9.90 -20.81
C ASN A 440 5.57 -8.77 -21.74
N ILE A 441 4.84 -8.54 -22.84
CA ILE A 441 5.08 -7.42 -23.73
C ILE A 441 4.74 -6.11 -23.02
N VAL A 442 3.63 -6.06 -22.26
CA VAL A 442 3.28 -4.90 -21.44
C VAL A 442 4.39 -4.62 -20.42
N CYS A 443 4.95 -5.64 -19.76
CA CYS A 443 6.10 -5.45 -18.87
C CYS A 443 7.27 -4.78 -19.59
N ALA A 444 7.60 -5.22 -20.81
CA ALA A 444 8.68 -4.64 -21.60
C ALA A 444 8.42 -3.16 -21.93
N ILE A 445 7.22 -2.83 -22.41
CA ILE A 445 6.83 -1.46 -22.79
C ILE A 445 6.84 -0.52 -21.59
N VAL A 446 6.25 -0.93 -20.46
CA VAL A 446 6.21 -0.08 -19.26
C VAL A 446 7.61 0.10 -18.67
N CYS A 447 8.47 -0.94 -18.72
CA CYS A 447 9.87 -0.81 -18.30
C CYS A 447 10.65 0.12 -19.24
N TYR A 448 10.43 0.05 -20.55
CA TYR A 448 11.03 0.96 -21.53
C TYR A 448 10.69 2.41 -21.20
N ILE A 449 9.40 2.75 -21.07
CA ILE A 449 8.94 4.11 -20.77
C ILE A 449 9.50 4.60 -19.43
N SER A 450 9.44 3.75 -18.40
CA SER A 450 9.92 4.11 -17.06
C SER A 450 11.43 4.36 -17.03
N CYS A 451 12.21 3.52 -17.71
CA CYS A 451 13.68 3.65 -17.75
C CYS A 451 14.15 4.71 -18.73
N LEU A 452 13.39 5.00 -19.79
CA LEU A 452 13.65 6.09 -20.72
C LEU A 452 13.67 7.44 -19.98
N PHE A 453 12.79 7.65 -19.01
CA PHE A 453 12.82 8.85 -18.17
C PHE A 453 14.16 9.03 -17.45
N PHE A 454 14.67 7.98 -16.79
CA PHE A 454 15.98 8.01 -16.13
C PHE A 454 17.14 8.18 -17.13
N GLN A 455 17.04 7.54 -18.29
CA GLN A 455 18.04 7.68 -19.35
C GLN A 455 18.06 9.10 -19.93
N LEU A 456 16.90 9.75 -20.11
CA LEU A 456 16.83 11.13 -20.58
C LEU A 456 17.52 12.09 -19.60
N ILE A 457 17.25 11.95 -18.30
CA ILE A 457 17.93 12.73 -17.25
C ILE A 457 19.45 12.53 -17.35
N PHE A 458 19.89 11.28 -17.50
CA PHE A 458 21.31 10.97 -17.63
C PHE A 458 21.92 11.59 -18.89
N THR A 459 21.27 11.45 -20.05
CA THR A 459 21.76 12.04 -21.31
C THR A 459 21.85 13.56 -21.24
N ILE A 460 20.91 14.24 -20.57
CA ILE A 460 20.98 15.69 -20.35
C ILE A 460 22.18 16.03 -19.45
N TYR A 461 22.38 15.28 -18.36
CA TYR A 461 23.49 15.49 -17.44
C TYR A 461 24.85 15.35 -18.13
N VAL A 462 25.00 14.34 -18.99
CA VAL A 462 26.25 14.09 -19.73
C VAL A 462 26.33 14.81 -21.08
N LYS A 463 25.34 15.63 -21.43
CA LYS A 463 25.23 16.38 -22.70
C LYS A 463 25.25 15.49 -23.96
N ALA A 464 24.70 14.29 -23.87
CA ALA A 464 24.53 13.36 -24.99
C ALA A 464 23.24 13.65 -25.79
N PRO A 465 23.16 13.29 -27.09
CA PRO A 465 21.94 13.38 -27.87
C PRO A 465 20.82 12.51 -27.28
N PRO A 466 19.54 12.95 -27.34
CA PRO A 466 18.42 12.18 -26.81
C PRO A 466 18.27 10.78 -27.44
N SER A 467 18.70 10.59 -28.69
CA SER A 467 18.67 9.29 -29.38
C SER A 467 19.38 8.19 -28.60
N VAL A 468 20.42 8.53 -27.82
CA VAL A 468 21.13 7.62 -26.92
C VAL A 468 20.17 7.08 -25.85
N ALA A 469 19.37 7.95 -25.22
CA ALA A 469 18.41 7.52 -24.20
C ALA A 469 17.39 6.53 -24.76
N PHE A 470 16.86 6.79 -25.96
CA PHE A 470 15.91 5.90 -26.64
C PHE A 470 16.54 4.54 -26.96
N ALA A 471 17.75 4.53 -27.50
CA ALA A 471 18.45 3.30 -27.85
C ALA A 471 18.77 2.44 -26.61
N TRP A 472 19.34 3.05 -25.57
CA TRP A 472 19.81 2.33 -24.38
C TRP A 472 18.68 1.95 -23.40
N ALA A 473 17.51 2.58 -23.47
CA ALA A 473 16.32 2.16 -22.72
C ALA A 473 15.77 0.79 -23.18
N THR A 474 16.20 0.26 -24.32
CA THR A 474 15.80 -1.07 -24.79
C THR A 474 16.35 -2.21 -23.91
N LEU A 475 17.54 -2.06 -23.32
CA LEU A 475 18.16 -3.06 -22.44
C LEU A 475 17.30 -3.38 -21.21
N PRO A 476 16.88 -2.40 -20.37
CA PRO A 476 15.97 -2.66 -19.26
C PRO A 476 14.58 -3.14 -19.70
N ALA A 477 14.14 -2.81 -20.92
CA ALA A 477 12.90 -3.36 -21.48
C ALA A 477 13.00 -4.90 -21.66
N VAL A 478 14.16 -5.39 -22.13
CA VAL A 478 14.45 -6.84 -22.20
C VAL A 478 14.45 -7.46 -20.80
N THR A 479 15.05 -6.79 -19.80
CA THR A 479 14.98 -7.23 -18.40
C THR A 479 13.53 -7.37 -17.94
N GLY A 480 12.69 -6.35 -18.18
CA GLY A 480 11.27 -6.38 -17.81
C GLY A 480 10.50 -7.53 -18.46
N TYR A 481 10.72 -7.77 -19.74
CA TYR A 481 10.13 -8.89 -20.48
C TYR A 481 10.48 -10.26 -19.86
N TYR A 482 11.77 -10.47 -19.58
CA TYR A 482 12.24 -11.76 -19.05
C TYR A 482 11.87 -11.95 -17.57
N VAL A 483 11.89 -10.89 -16.76
CA VAL A 483 11.34 -10.92 -15.39
C VAL A 483 9.89 -11.39 -15.43
N GLY A 484 9.06 -10.83 -16.32
CA GLY A 484 7.70 -11.31 -16.54
C GLY A 484 7.62 -12.80 -16.89
N LYS A 485 8.49 -13.28 -17.80
CA LYS A 485 8.56 -14.71 -18.13
C LYS A 485 9.01 -15.60 -16.97
N TYR A 486 9.91 -15.11 -16.11
CA TYR A 486 10.37 -15.83 -14.93
C TYR A 486 9.26 -15.92 -13.88
N VAL A 487 8.48 -14.85 -13.71
CA VAL A 487 7.25 -14.83 -12.93
C VAL A 487 6.29 -15.91 -13.43
N ASP A 488 5.90 -15.90 -14.70
CA ASP A 488 4.93 -16.88 -15.22
C ASP A 488 5.41 -18.33 -15.09
N LYS A 489 6.70 -18.54 -15.26
CA LYS A 489 7.32 -19.84 -15.10
C LYS A 489 7.27 -20.34 -13.66
N SER A 490 7.53 -19.45 -12.71
CA SER A 490 7.44 -19.76 -11.30
C SER A 490 5.96 -20.00 -10.91
N LYS A 491 4.98 -19.30 -11.54
CA LYS A 491 3.53 -19.58 -11.38
C LYS A 491 3.21 -21.01 -11.77
N ALA A 492 3.79 -21.44 -12.89
CA ALA A 492 3.64 -22.79 -13.43
C ALA A 492 4.50 -23.86 -12.72
N ARG A 493 5.18 -23.53 -11.61
CA ARG A 493 6.04 -24.44 -10.83
C ARG A 493 7.14 -25.12 -11.65
N ARG A 494 7.64 -24.47 -12.70
CA ARG A 494 8.69 -25.04 -13.56
C ARG A 494 10.08 -24.73 -12.98
N PRO A 495 11.01 -25.69 -12.97
CA PRO A 495 12.35 -25.52 -12.38
C PRO A 495 13.17 -24.47 -13.11
N ILE A 496 14.20 -23.90 -12.46
CA ILE A 496 15.13 -22.90 -13.03
C ILE A 496 15.65 -23.34 -14.41
N SER A 497 15.77 -22.40 -15.36
CA SER A 497 16.18 -22.70 -16.74
C SER A 497 17.32 -21.79 -17.15
N ASN A 498 18.51 -22.37 -17.21
CA ASN A 498 19.71 -21.73 -17.72
C ASN A 498 19.51 -21.27 -19.16
N LEU A 499 18.81 -22.06 -19.98
CA LEU A 499 18.50 -21.72 -21.37
C LEU A 499 17.76 -20.38 -21.49
N ARG A 500 16.86 -20.04 -20.55
CA ARG A 500 16.18 -18.74 -20.59
C ARG A 500 17.10 -17.58 -20.22
N SER A 501 17.99 -17.75 -19.24
CA SER A 501 19.01 -16.74 -18.92
C SER A 501 19.98 -16.54 -20.10
N ILE A 502 20.33 -17.61 -20.82
CA ILE A 502 21.14 -17.53 -22.05
C ILE A 502 20.39 -16.79 -23.15
N LYS A 503 19.09 -17.07 -23.34
CA LYS A 503 18.27 -16.31 -24.30
C LYS A 503 18.12 -14.83 -23.92
N GLN A 504 18.00 -14.52 -22.63
CA GLN A 504 18.02 -13.14 -22.14
C GLN A 504 19.37 -12.49 -22.46
N SER A 505 20.48 -13.15 -22.13
CA SER A 505 21.84 -12.71 -22.47
C SER A 505 21.97 -12.39 -23.96
N ALA A 506 21.59 -13.32 -24.84
CA ALA A 506 21.70 -13.13 -26.29
C ALA A 506 20.88 -11.93 -26.79
N ILE A 507 19.64 -11.78 -26.31
CA ILE A 507 18.78 -10.67 -26.71
C ILE A 507 19.30 -9.34 -26.15
N THR A 508 19.72 -9.29 -24.89
CA THR A 508 20.28 -8.06 -24.30
C THR A 508 21.59 -7.67 -24.98
N SER A 509 22.47 -8.62 -25.33
CA SER A 509 23.66 -8.36 -26.17
C SER A 509 23.28 -7.80 -27.54
N PHE A 510 22.27 -8.36 -28.20
CA PHE A 510 21.81 -7.87 -29.50
C PHE A 510 21.27 -6.43 -29.43
N PHE A 511 20.51 -6.08 -28.38
CA PHE A 511 20.04 -4.72 -28.18
C PHE A 511 21.17 -3.76 -27.79
N ALA A 512 22.18 -4.21 -27.03
CA ALA A 512 23.37 -3.41 -26.74
C ALA A 512 24.21 -3.13 -27.99
N LEU A 513 24.39 -4.12 -28.87
CA LEU A 513 24.99 -3.96 -30.19
C LEU A 513 24.21 -2.92 -31.00
N SER A 514 22.90 -3.13 -31.13
CA SER A 514 22.02 -2.27 -31.92
C SER A 514 22.03 -0.84 -31.40
N ALA A 515 22.01 -0.65 -30.07
CA ALA A 515 22.10 0.65 -29.45
C ALA A 515 23.44 1.33 -29.77
N SER A 516 24.56 0.62 -29.65
CA SER A 516 25.90 1.16 -29.92
C SER A 516 26.08 1.51 -31.41
N VAL A 517 25.53 0.70 -32.32
CA VAL A 517 25.56 1.00 -33.76
C VAL A 517 24.71 2.23 -34.06
N VAL A 518 23.50 2.34 -33.51
CA VAL A 518 22.61 3.49 -33.74
C VAL A 518 23.18 4.78 -33.16
N THR A 519 23.92 4.72 -32.04
CA THR A 519 24.48 5.93 -31.42
C THR A 519 25.81 6.35 -32.04
N GLU A 520 26.68 5.41 -32.40
CA GLU A 520 28.07 5.73 -32.79
C GLU A 520 28.37 5.60 -34.29
N VAL A 521 27.54 4.90 -35.07
CA VAL A 521 27.80 4.65 -36.49
C VAL A 521 26.97 5.59 -37.36
N THR A 522 27.58 6.73 -37.73
CA THR A 522 26.97 7.72 -38.63
C THR A 522 27.01 7.30 -40.10
N ASN A 523 28.02 6.50 -40.49
CA ASN A 523 28.17 5.90 -41.82
C ASN A 523 28.44 4.39 -41.66
N PHE A 524 27.61 3.54 -42.29
CA PHE A 524 27.69 2.06 -42.19
C PHE A 524 28.98 1.42 -42.79
N ASN A 525 30.04 2.19 -43.04
CA ASN A 525 31.32 1.66 -43.48
C ASN A 525 32.13 1.14 -42.28
N ILE A 526 31.94 -0.14 -41.95
CA ILE A 526 32.56 -0.82 -40.80
C ILE A 526 34.09 -0.73 -40.79
N PHE A 527 34.73 -0.64 -41.96
CA PHE A 527 36.19 -0.53 -42.09
C PHE A 527 36.72 0.89 -41.83
N ALA A 528 35.85 1.91 -41.88
CA ALA A 528 36.18 3.30 -41.56
C ALA A 528 35.87 3.68 -40.10
N ILE A 529 35.32 2.75 -39.32
CA ILE A 529 35.01 2.97 -37.90
C ILE A 529 36.31 2.95 -37.09
N GLU A 530 36.52 3.98 -36.28
CA GLU A 530 37.65 4.08 -35.36
C GLU A 530 37.75 2.85 -34.45
N GLU A 531 38.97 2.42 -34.14
CA GLU A 531 39.22 1.20 -33.37
C GLU A 531 38.56 1.23 -31.98
N VAL A 532 38.55 2.40 -31.33
CA VAL A 532 37.86 2.64 -30.05
C VAL A 532 36.37 2.33 -30.14
N VAL A 533 35.71 2.74 -31.23
CA VAL A 533 34.27 2.52 -31.43
C VAL A 533 33.99 1.04 -31.67
N ARG A 534 34.84 0.34 -32.46
CA ARG A 534 34.73 -1.11 -32.64
C ARG A 534 34.89 -1.86 -31.31
N LEU A 535 35.87 -1.46 -30.50
CA LEU A 535 36.08 -2.04 -29.18
C LEU A 535 34.90 -1.76 -28.24
N PHE A 536 34.35 -0.54 -28.27
CA PHE A 536 33.17 -0.17 -27.50
C PHE A 536 31.94 -1.01 -27.87
N ILE A 537 31.71 -1.27 -29.16
CA ILE A 537 30.61 -2.12 -29.62
C ILE A 537 30.74 -3.55 -29.07
N VAL A 538 31.95 -4.12 -29.09
CA VAL A 538 32.20 -5.47 -28.53
C VAL A 538 32.02 -5.46 -27.01
N TYR A 539 32.52 -4.42 -26.35
CA TYR A 539 32.38 -4.22 -24.91
C TYR A 539 30.90 -4.11 -24.49
N SER A 540 30.10 -3.29 -25.19
CA SER A 540 28.69 -3.09 -24.86
C SER A 540 27.87 -4.37 -25.06
N MET A 541 28.16 -5.13 -26.11
CA MET A 541 27.60 -6.47 -26.33
C MET A 541 27.90 -7.42 -25.17
N ALA A 542 29.15 -7.42 -24.69
CA ALA A 542 29.59 -8.27 -23.58
C ALA A 542 28.89 -7.86 -22.27
N VAL A 543 28.88 -6.56 -21.94
CA VAL A 543 28.17 -6.03 -20.75
C VAL A 543 26.69 -6.35 -20.81
N GLY A 544 26.02 -6.06 -21.94
CA GLY A 544 24.60 -6.36 -22.11
C GLY A 544 24.29 -7.85 -21.93
N GLY A 545 25.16 -8.72 -22.46
CA GLY A 545 25.06 -10.17 -22.29
C GLY A 545 25.20 -10.61 -20.84
N LEU A 546 26.25 -10.14 -20.17
CA LEU A 546 26.52 -10.45 -18.77
C LEU A 546 25.38 -9.97 -17.86
N ILE A 547 24.88 -8.75 -18.07
CA ILE A 547 23.69 -8.25 -17.35
C ILE A 547 22.51 -9.20 -17.59
N GLY A 548 22.21 -9.52 -18.86
CA GLY A 548 21.11 -10.42 -19.20
C GLY A 548 21.22 -11.80 -18.53
N PHE A 549 22.42 -12.38 -18.51
CA PHE A 549 22.68 -13.67 -17.89
C PHE A 549 22.59 -13.63 -16.37
N PHE A 550 23.34 -12.73 -15.71
CA PHE A 550 23.44 -12.68 -14.26
C PHE A 550 22.13 -12.22 -13.62
N VAL A 551 21.45 -11.21 -14.18
CA VAL A 551 20.12 -10.80 -13.74
C VAL A 551 19.13 -11.96 -13.89
N GLY A 552 19.17 -12.67 -15.03
CA GLY A 552 18.30 -13.83 -15.27
C GLY A 552 18.54 -14.98 -14.29
N GLN A 553 19.80 -15.27 -13.94
CA GLN A 553 20.16 -16.30 -12.96
C GLN A 553 19.81 -15.90 -11.53
N ALA A 554 20.22 -14.71 -11.10
CA ALA A 554 20.00 -14.19 -9.76
C ALA A 554 18.51 -14.08 -9.45
N PHE A 555 17.74 -13.54 -10.41
CA PHE A 555 16.29 -13.46 -10.28
C PHE A 555 15.69 -14.86 -10.23
N GLN A 556 15.94 -15.75 -11.20
CA GLN A 556 15.32 -17.08 -11.19
C GLN A 556 15.64 -17.88 -9.93
N ARG A 557 16.88 -17.86 -9.42
CA ARG A 557 17.26 -18.61 -8.20
C ARG A 557 16.58 -18.05 -6.97
N THR A 558 16.68 -16.74 -6.76
CA THR A 558 16.09 -16.10 -5.57
C THR A 558 14.58 -16.19 -5.61
N TYR A 559 14.00 -16.08 -6.79
CA TYR A 559 12.56 -16.10 -7.00
C TYR A 559 12.00 -17.52 -7.12
N SER A 560 12.78 -18.55 -7.46
CA SER A 560 12.31 -19.95 -7.37
C SER A 560 12.39 -20.51 -5.96
N HIS A 561 13.35 -20.02 -5.15
CA HIS A 561 13.53 -20.42 -3.76
C HIS A 561 12.70 -19.60 -2.78
N SER A 562 12.40 -18.33 -3.09
CA SER A 562 11.37 -17.63 -2.33
C SER A 562 10.06 -18.37 -2.55
N LYS A 563 9.34 -18.71 -1.47
CA LYS A 563 8.03 -19.39 -1.44
C LYS A 563 7.05 -18.78 -2.43
N TRP A 564 7.17 -19.12 -3.69
CA TRP A 564 6.74 -18.21 -4.74
C TRP A 564 5.22 -18.05 -4.88
N THR A 565 4.47 -18.90 -4.17
CA THR A 565 3.03 -19.10 -4.30
C THR A 565 2.28 -19.28 -2.98
N GLU A 566 2.93 -19.15 -1.81
CA GLU A 566 2.15 -18.90 -0.57
C GLU A 566 1.62 -17.44 -0.56
N ASP A 567 2.22 -16.57 -1.40
CA ASP A 567 2.36 -15.14 -1.16
C ASP A 567 2.11 -14.26 -2.40
N LEU A 568 1.52 -14.81 -3.47
CA LEU A 568 1.16 -14.03 -4.67
C LEU A 568 -0.02 -13.05 -4.44
N ALA A 569 -0.37 -12.77 -3.17
CA ALA A 569 -1.71 -12.46 -2.64
C ALA A 569 -2.59 -13.70 -2.86
N VAL A 570 -2.79 -14.49 -1.79
CA VAL A 570 -3.22 -15.91 -1.82
C VAL A 570 -4.27 -16.14 -2.92
N ARG A 571 -4.07 -17.19 -3.73
CA ARG A 571 -4.94 -17.48 -4.88
C ARG A 571 -6.40 -17.31 -4.44
N PRO A 572 -7.26 -16.54 -5.13
CA PRO A 572 -8.64 -16.31 -4.70
C PRO A 572 -9.34 -17.63 -4.35
N GLU A 573 -9.09 -18.67 -5.14
CA GLU A 573 -9.59 -20.03 -4.92
C GLU A 573 -9.12 -20.66 -3.59
N ILE A 574 -7.86 -20.46 -3.19
CA ILE A 574 -7.32 -20.95 -1.92
C ILE A 574 -7.83 -20.09 -0.74
N ILE A 575 -7.93 -18.77 -0.94
CA ILE A 575 -8.51 -17.83 0.04
C ILE A 575 -9.96 -18.20 0.34
N GLU A 576 -10.77 -18.35 -0.70
CA GLU A 576 -12.18 -18.75 -0.59
C GLU A 576 -12.30 -20.11 0.09
N SER A 577 -11.47 -21.10 -0.28
CA SER A 577 -11.51 -22.43 0.35
C SER A 577 -11.04 -22.47 1.81
N SER A 578 -10.20 -21.52 2.23
CA SER A 578 -9.64 -21.44 3.60
C SER A 578 -10.42 -20.50 4.52
N GLY A 579 -11.49 -19.86 4.02
CA GLY A 579 -12.23 -18.82 4.73
C GLY A 579 -11.43 -17.54 4.97
N ALA A 580 -10.23 -17.41 4.39
CA ALA A 580 -9.46 -16.19 4.44
C ALA A 580 -10.12 -15.10 3.57
N ARG A 581 -9.78 -13.82 3.80
CA ARG A 581 -10.09 -12.72 2.88
C ARG A 581 -8.87 -11.81 2.76
N ILE A 582 -8.62 -11.30 1.56
CA ILE A 582 -7.65 -10.21 1.38
C ILE A 582 -8.35 -8.92 1.77
N ILE A 583 -7.94 -8.35 2.88
CA ILE A 583 -8.34 -7.01 3.29
C ILE A 583 -7.11 -6.14 3.08
N GLU A 584 -7.13 -5.36 2.00
CA GLU A 584 -6.05 -4.44 1.67
C GLU A 584 -4.68 -5.13 1.41
N ASP A 585 -3.70 -4.85 2.27
CA ASP A 585 -2.38 -5.49 2.29
C ASP A 585 -2.28 -6.58 3.36
N PHE A 586 -3.42 -7.00 3.92
CA PHE A 586 -3.50 -8.11 4.86
C PHE A 586 -4.27 -9.28 4.28
N ILE A 587 -3.82 -10.47 4.67
CA ILE A 587 -4.61 -11.69 4.59
C ILE A 587 -5.16 -11.91 5.99
N VAL A 588 -6.48 -11.83 6.11
CA VAL A 588 -7.18 -12.06 7.36
C VAL A 588 -7.81 -13.44 7.26
N GLN A 589 -7.42 -14.36 8.15
CA GLN A 589 -7.86 -15.75 8.16
C GLN A 589 -8.62 -16.04 9.46
N ARG A 590 -9.78 -16.72 9.36
CA ARG A 590 -10.52 -17.21 10.53
C ARG A 590 -9.79 -18.41 11.06
N CYS A 591 -9.52 -18.41 12.36
CA CYS A 591 -8.85 -19.53 13.01
C CYS A 591 -9.79 -20.13 14.05
N ASP A 592 -10.19 -21.38 13.83
CA ASP A 592 -11.05 -22.10 14.78
C ASP A 592 -10.32 -22.50 16.06
N VAL A 593 -8.97 -22.55 16.02
CA VAL A 593 -8.12 -23.16 17.05
C VAL A 593 -7.37 -22.13 17.92
N ASP A 594 -7.14 -20.91 17.44
CA ASP A 594 -6.10 -20.00 18.00
C ASP A 594 -6.62 -18.84 18.88
N ALA A 595 -7.90 -18.83 19.27
CA ALA A 595 -8.36 -17.86 20.27
C ALA A 595 -7.80 -18.27 21.65
N VAL A 596 -6.63 -17.74 21.99
CA VAL A 596 -5.95 -17.92 23.27
C VAL A 596 -6.56 -16.93 24.28
N PRO A 597 -7.28 -17.39 25.31
CA PRO A 597 -7.77 -16.49 26.36
C PRO A 597 -6.57 -15.89 27.10
N GLN A 598 -6.54 -14.56 27.24
CA GLN A 598 -5.45 -13.91 27.98
C GLN A 598 -5.65 -14.09 29.50
N LYS A 599 -4.57 -14.50 30.17
CA LYS A 599 -4.32 -14.22 31.58
C LYS A 599 -4.04 -12.71 31.74
N ASN A 600 -4.96 -12.02 32.39
CA ASN A 600 -4.84 -10.70 33.02
C ASN A 600 -4.27 -9.56 32.16
N MET A 601 -5.15 -8.75 31.55
CA MET A 601 -4.83 -7.32 31.43
C MET A 601 -4.85 -6.72 32.85
N PRO A 602 -3.89 -5.87 33.23
CA PRO A 602 -3.99 -5.14 34.48
C PRO A 602 -5.23 -4.26 34.40
N LEU A 603 -6.29 -4.64 35.12
CA LEU A 603 -7.44 -3.79 35.36
C LEU A 603 -6.91 -2.49 35.99
N SER A 604 -7.03 -1.39 35.25
CA SER A 604 -6.68 -0.08 35.80
C SER A 604 -7.57 0.19 37.01
N GLY A 605 -6.91 0.38 38.15
CA GLY A 605 -7.44 0.81 39.45
C GLY A 605 -8.95 0.92 39.57
N GLY A 606 -9.57 -0.09 40.19
CA GLY A 606 -10.85 0.10 40.84
C GLY A 606 -10.73 1.24 41.85
N ALA A 607 -11.39 2.36 41.58
CA ALA A 607 -11.78 3.29 42.61
C ALA A 607 -12.77 2.53 43.51
N GLY A 608 -12.35 2.26 44.74
CA GLY A 608 -13.21 1.68 45.76
C GLY A 608 -14.44 2.57 45.98
N ILE A 609 -15.59 1.91 46.06
CA ILE A 609 -16.77 2.41 46.77
C ILE A 609 -16.53 2.17 48.27
#